data_AF-A0A538GWV7-F1
#
_entry.id   AF-A0A538GWV7-F1
#
_cell.length_a   1.000
_cell.length_b   1.000
_cell.length_c   1.000
_cell.angle_alpha   90.00
_cell.angle_beta   90.00
_cell.angle_gamma   90.00
#
_symmetry.space_group_name_H-M   'P 1'
#
loop_
_entity.id
_entity.type
_entity.pdbx_description
1 polymer ?
#
loop_
_entity_poly.entity_id
_entity_poly.type
_entity_poly.pdbx_seq_one_letter_code
_entity_poly.pdbx_strand_id
1 'polypeptide(L)'
;MFNTKTPHSFNTFLVDGRVAGTWRYEDERVRLEPFGRIPREARAELNEEAERLGEFIRTGLARAPARRAAPPGRPRRSAGRATRRA
;
A
#
# COMPACT_ATOMS: atom_id res chain seq x y z
N MET A 1 8.37 15.56 -2.48
CA MET A 1 9.84 15.38 -2.40
C MET A 1 10.11 13.91 -2.08
N PHE A 2 10.76 13.18 -2.98
CA PHE A 2 11.13 11.77 -2.75
C PHE A 2 12.49 11.72 -2.05
N ASN A 3 12.58 11.09 -0.87
CA ASN A 3 13.83 10.90 -0.14
C ASN A 3 14.39 9.49 -0.43
N THR A 4 15.61 9.41 -0.93
CA THR A 4 16.28 8.15 -1.31
C THR A 4 16.56 7.22 -0.13
N LYS A 5 16.65 7.75 1.10
CA LYS A 5 16.91 6.96 2.32
C LYS A 5 15.63 6.49 3.00
N THR A 6 14.49 7.08 2.66
CA THR A 6 13.18 6.69 3.22
C THR A 6 12.10 6.99 2.19
N PRO A 7 11.88 6.10 1.21
CA PRO A 7 10.92 6.32 0.15
C PRO A 7 9.51 6.04 0.68
N HIS A 8 9.06 6.85 1.63
CA HIS A 8 7.65 6.87 2.00
C HIS A 8 6.92 7.72 0.97
N SER A 9 6.19 7.06 0.08
CA SER A 9 5.20 7.73 -0.77
C SER A 9 4.08 8.26 0.12
N PHE A 10 3.64 9.49 -0.14
CA PHE A 10 2.43 10.02 0.48
C PHE A 10 1.21 9.33 -0.14
N ASN A 11 0.20 9.04 0.69
CA ASN A 11 -1.09 8.57 0.22
C ASN A 11 -1.84 9.76 -0.42
N THR A 12 -2.19 9.64 -1.69
CA THR A 12 -2.87 10.70 -2.47
C THR A 12 -4.28 10.30 -2.87
N PHE A 13 -5.16 11.28 -3.06
CA PHE A 13 -6.46 11.09 -3.71
C PHE A 13 -6.54 11.92 -5.00
N LEU A 14 -7.41 11.48 -5.91
CA LEU A 14 -7.58 12.08 -7.23
C LEU A 14 -8.94 12.75 -7.36
N VAL A 15 -8.99 13.80 -8.18
CA VAL A 15 -10.21 14.38 -8.74
C VAL A 15 -9.94 14.57 -10.23
N ASP A 16 -10.82 14.05 -11.09
CA ASP A 16 -10.69 14.11 -12.55
C ASP A 16 -9.30 13.65 -13.07
N GLY A 17 -8.77 12.58 -12.48
CA GLY A 17 -7.47 12.00 -12.83
C GLY A 17 -6.25 12.81 -12.36
N ARG A 18 -6.43 13.90 -11.60
CA ARG A 18 -5.34 14.72 -11.06
C ARG A 18 -5.19 14.53 -9.56
N VAL A 19 -3.95 14.54 -9.07
CA VAL A 19 -3.67 14.55 -7.63
C VAL A 19 -4.20 15.84 -7.03
N ALA A 20 -5.20 15.71 -6.17
CA ALA A 20 -5.92 16.84 -5.58
C ALA A 20 -5.61 17.04 -4.09
N GLY A 21 -4.92 16.09 -3.46
CA GLY A 21 -4.48 16.19 -2.08
C GLY A 21 -3.92 14.88 -1.54
N THR A 22 -3.67 14.87 -0.23
CA THR A 22 -3.23 13.71 0.54
C THR A 22 -4.33 13.18 1.45
N TRP A 23 -4.16 11.96 1.94
CA TRP A 23 -5.03 11.43 2.98
C TRP A 23 -4.23 10.64 4.02
N ARG A 24 -4.78 10.55 5.23
CA ARG A 24 -4.21 9.78 6.35
C ARG A 24 -5.33 9.05 7.10
N TYR A 25 -5.02 7.90 7.66
CA TYR A 25 -5.96 7.15 8.50
C TYR A 25 -5.63 7.40 9.96
N GLU A 26 -6.52 8.09 10.66
CA GLU A 26 -6.34 8.52 12.06
C GLU A 26 -7.69 8.60 12.76
N ASP A 27 -7.71 8.34 14.06
CA ASP A 27 -8.94 8.27 14.85
C ASP A 27 -10.00 7.35 14.21
N GLU A 28 -9.53 6.22 13.68
CA GLU A 28 -10.32 5.22 12.96
C GLU A 28 -11.06 5.73 11.71
N ARG A 29 -10.59 6.84 11.13
CA ARG A 29 -11.21 7.49 9.98
C ARG A 29 -10.17 7.94 8.97
N VAL A 30 -10.58 8.01 7.70
CA VAL A 30 -9.77 8.64 6.66
C VAL A 30 -9.97 10.15 6.72
N ARG A 31 -8.87 10.89 6.88
CA ARG A 31 -8.81 12.35 6.84
C ARG A 31 -8.23 12.79 5.50
N LEU A 32 -8.98 13.63 4.79
CA LEU A 32 -8.58 14.22 3.51
C LEU A 32 -7.95 15.60 3.73
N GLU A 33 -6.83 15.86 3.05
CA GLU A 33 -6.09 17.12 3.08
C GLU A 33 -5.92 17.64 1.65
N PRO A 34 -6.88 18.45 1.16
CA PRO A 34 -6.84 19.00 -0.20
C PRO A 34 -5.74 20.04 -0.37
N PHE A 35 -5.10 20.06 -1.54
CA PHE A 35 -4.14 21.10 -1.92
C PHE A 35 -4.80 22.41 -2.36
N GLY A 36 -6.11 22.39 -2.60
CA GLY A 36 -6.87 23.56 -3.01
C GLY A 36 -8.37 23.34 -2.85
N ARG A 37 -9.16 24.23 -3.44
CA ARG A 37 -10.62 24.08 -3.46
C ARG A 37 -11.01 22.88 -4.31
N ILE A 38 -11.97 22.11 -3.80
CA ILE A 38 -12.53 20.94 -4.48
C ILE A 38 -13.98 21.30 -4.89
N PRO A 39 -14.41 20.99 -6.12
CA PRO A 39 -15.82 21.11 -6.52
C PRO A 39 -16.74 20.41 -5.53
N ARG A 40 -17.95 20.93 -5.33
CA ARG A 40 -18.86 20.44 -4.29
C ARG A 40 -19.26 18.99 -4.52
N GLU A 41 -19.48 18.64 -5.78
CA GLU A 41 -19.85 17.30 -6.24
C GLU A 41 -18.72 16.31 -5.94
N ALA A 42 -17.49 16.64 -6.36
CA ALA A 42 -16.30 15.85 -6.05
C ALA A 42 -16.04 15.72 -4.54
N ARG A 43 -16.36 16.75 -3.74
CA ARG A 43 -16.25 16.66 -2.27
C ARG A 43 -17.18 15.60 -1.70
N ALA A 44 -18.41 15.49 -2.18
CA ALA A 44 -19.36 14.50 -1.71
C ALA A 44 -18.87 13.08 -2.03
N GLU A 45 -18.46 12.85 -3.28
CA GLU A 45 -17.90 11.56 -3.73
C GLU A 45 -16.65 11.16 -2.92
N LEU A 46 -15.75 12.12 -2.66
CA LEU A 46 -14.56 11.88 -1.85
C LEU A 46 -14.89 11.52 -0.40
N ASN A 47 -15.93 12.11 0.19
CA ASN A 47 -16.33 11.78 1.56
C ASN A 47 -16.89 10.36 1.64
N GLU A 48 -17.74 9.97 0.69
CA GLU A 48 -18.27 8.60 0.61
C GLU A 48 -17.15 7.58 0.43
N GLU A 49 -16.17 7.87 -0.43
CA GLU A 49 -15.03 6.99 -0.62
C GLU A 49 -14.12 6.92 0.61
N ALA A 50 -13.94 8.05 1.32
CA ALA A 50 -13.19 8.07 2.57
C ALA A 50 -13.84 7.19 3.65
N GLU A 51 -15.16 7.13 3.71
CA GLU A 51 -15.89 6.23 4.61
C GLU A 51 -15.68 4.76 4.23
N ARG A 52 -15.88 4.40 2.95
CA ARG A 52 -15.65 3.04 2.44
C ARG A 52 -14.21 2.58 2.67
N LEU A 53 -13.23 3.44 2.40
CA LEU A 53 -11.83 3.15 2.64
C LEU A 53 -11.52 3.00 4.13
N GLY A 54 -12.13 3.83 4.99
CA GLY A 54 -12.01 3.73 6.44
C GLY A 54 -12.54 2.39 6.96
N GLU A 55 -13.70 1.95 6.49
CA GLU A 55 -14.25 0.63 6.80
C GLU A 55 -13.35 -0.50 6.30
N PHE A 56 -12.86 -0.40 5.07
CA PHE A 56 -11.93 -1.38 4.51
C PHE A 56 -10.64 -1.49 5.33
N ILE A 57 -10.06 -0.37 5.77
CA ILE A 57 -8.86 -0.38 6.62
C ILE A 57 -9.17 -1.06 7.96
N ARG A 58 -10.27 -0.68 8.61
CA ARG A 58 -10.66 -1.21 9.93
C ARG A 58 -10.98 -2.70 9.90
N THR A 59 -11.58 -3.17 8.82
CA THR A 59 -12.06 -4.57 8.69
C THR A 59 -11.09 -5.48 7.93
N GLY A 60 -10.26 -4.93 7.03
CA GLY A 60 -9.50 -5.66 6.03
C GLY A 60 -7.99 -5.71 6.24
N LEU A 61 -7.34 -4.70 6.84
CA LEU A 61 -5.90 -4.75 7.09
C LEU A 61 -5.52 -5.57 8.33
N ALA A 62 -6.40 -5.69 9.32
CA ALA A 62 -6.22 -6.62 10.45
C ALA A 62 -6.36 -8.10 10.04
N ARG A 63 -6.89 -8.36 8.84
CA ARG A 63 -7.19 -9.70 8.33
C ARG A 63 -6.49 -9.97 7.00
N ALA A 64 -5.22 -9.59 6.89
CA ALA A 64 -4.38 -10.12 5.82
C ALA A 64 -4.34 -11.66 5.95
N PRO A 65 -4.69 -12.46 4.93
CA PRO A 65 -4.49 -13.89 5.01
C PRO A 65 -3.01 -14.13 5.27
N ALA A 66 -2.70 -14.90 6.31
CA ALA A 66 -1.34 -15.29 6.63
C ALA A 66 -0.67 -15.74 5.33
N ARG A 67 0.36 -15.01 4.91
CA ARG A 67 1.21 -15.35 3.78
C ARG A 67 1.46 -16.85 3.87
N ARG A 68 0.92 -17.65 2.95
CA ARG A 68 1.14 -19.09 2.98
C ARG A 68 2.64 -19.28 2.98
N ALA A 69 3.18 -19.80 4.08
CA ALA A 69 4.62 -19.97 4.24
C ALA A 69 5.14 -20.71 3.01
N ALA A 70 6.15 -20.13 2.36
CA ALA A 70 6.82 -20.81 1.27
C ALA A 70 7.28 -22.18 1.80
N PRO A 71 7.01 -23.29 1.09
CA PRO A 71 7.48 -24.60 1.54
C PRO A 71 9.00 -24.54 1.70
N PRO A 72 9.57 -25.18 2.73
CA PRO A 72 11.01 -25.15 2.96
C PRO A 72 11.71 -25.59 1.67
N GLY A 73 12.60 -24.73 1.17
CA GLY A 73 13.31 -24.95 -0.08
C GLY A 73 14.01 -26.31 -0.05
N ARG A 74 13.84 -27.11 -1.12
CA ARG A 74 14.54 -28.38 -1.26
C ARG A 74 16.05 -28.15 -1.10
N PRO A 75 16.78 -29.02 -0.38
CA PRO A 75 18.21 -28.88 -0.25
C PRO A 75 18.86 -28.94 -1.63
N ARG A 76 19.70 -27.94 -1.92
CA ARG A 76 20.53 -27.88 -3.12
C ARG A 76 21.40 -29.14 -3.15
N ARG A 77 21.15 -30.04 -4.11
CA ARG A 77 22.04 -31.17 -4.39
C ARG A 77 23.40 -30.60 -4.79
N SER A 78 24.41 -30.80 -3.95
CA SER A 78 25.80 -30.58 -4.32
C SER A 78 26.15 -31.55 -5.45
N ALA A 79 26.35 -31.02 -6.65
CA ALA A 79 26.97 -31.78 -7.73
C ALA A 79 28.42 -32.07 -7.32
N GLY A 80 28.75 -33.35 -7.16
CA GLY A 80 30.10 -33.80 -6.86
C GLY A 80 31.08 -33.31 -7.91
N ARG A 81 32.15 -32.67 -7.45
CA ARG A 81 33.29 -32.34 -8.29
C ARG A 81 34.13 -33.60 -8.43
N ALA A 82 34.03 -34.25 -9.58
CA ALA A 82 34.98 -35.28 -9.99
C ALA A 82 36.37 -34.63 -10.11
N THR A 83 37.27 -34.93 -9.19
CA THR A 83 38.70 -34.74 -9.39
C THR A 83 39.26 -36.00 -10.04
N ARG A 84 39.48 -35.92 -11.35
CA ARG A 84 40.36 -36.83 -12.10
C ARG A 84 41.69 -36.11 -12.32
N ARG A 85 42.76 -36.63 -11.71
CA ARG A 85 44.19 -36.43 -11.99
C ARG A 85 44.91 -37.47 -11.11
N ALA A 86 45.91 -38.23 -11.54
CA ALA A 86 46.46 -38.55 -12.85
C ALA A 86 46.96 -40.00 -12.74
#